data_AF-A0A2N1UC95-F1
#
_entry.id   AF-A0A2N1UC95-F1
#
_cell.length_a   1.000
_cell.length_b   1.000
_cell.length_c   1.000
_cell.angle_alpha   90.00
_cell.angle_beta   90.00
_cell.angle_gamma   90.00
#
_symmetry.space_group_name_H-M   'P 1'
#
loop_
_entity.id
_entity.type
_entity.pdbx_description
1 polymer ?
#
loop_
_entity_poly.entity_id
_entity_poly.type
_entity_poly.pdbx_seq_one_letter_code
_entity_poly.pdbx_strand_id
1 'polypeptide(L)'
;MKRLARIAMFIALFAVVGNLPAFAAFSEAKFESLMQNCVKYLSILEGNSSNGMSQELAYEGFEKTSTELQKYISGLGTKKELASARKTANDFIKKAGHEAITIANVGKMSLKAIDQREKFLEIHGE
;
A
#
# COMPACT_ATOMS: atom_id res chain seq x y z
N MET A 1 -20.82 10.74 -7.47
CA MET A 1 -19.98 10.43 -8.65
C MET A 1 -18.56 11.03 -8.61
N LYS A 2 -18.32 12.23 -8.02
CA LYS A 2 -16.96 12.83 -7.97
C LYS A 2 -15.96 12.18 -6.98
N ARG A 3 -16.43 11.43 -5.96
CA ARG A 3 -15.57 10.82 -4.91
C ARG A 3 -14.79 9.59 -5.40
N LEU A 4 -15.41 8.74 -6.23
CA LEU A 4 -14.79 7.53 -6.77
C LEU A 4 -13.76 7.84 -7.86
N ALA A 5 -13.96 8.91 -8.62
CA ALA A 5 -13.05 9.34 -9.68
C ALA A 5 -11.67 9.80 -9.16
N ARG A 6 -11.61 10.37 -7.96
CA ARG A 6 -10.33 10.77 -7.34
C ARG A 6 -9.52 9.57 -6.85
N ILE A 7 -10.18 8.55 -6.29
CA ILE A 7 -9.53 7.30 -5.87
C ILE A 7 -8.97 6.54 -7.09
N ALA A 8 -9.68 6.56 -8.22
CA ALA A 8 -9.20 5.95 -9.46
C ALA A 8 -7.97 6.67 -10.07
N MET A 9 -7.83 7.98 -9.85
CA MET A 9 -6.69 8.76 -10.35
C MET A 9 -5.36 8.37 -9.66
N PHE A 10 -5.39 7.99 -8.38
CA PHE A 10 -4.18 7.52 -7.66
C PHE A 10 -3.71 6.13 -8.12
N ILE A 11 -4.61 5.31 -8.66
CA ILE A 11 -4.29 3.98 -9.22
C ILE A 11 -3.54 4.08 -10.56
N ALA A 12 -3.61 5.22 -11.24
CA ALA A 12 -2.93 5.45 -12.52
C ALA A 12 -1.45 5.86 -12.36
N LEU A 13 -1.00 6.27 -11.17
CA LEU A 13 0.36 6.75 -10.92
C LEU A 13 1.41 5.63 -10.73
N PHE A 14 1.10 4.40 -11.13
CA PHE A 14 1.96 3.23 -10.94
C PHE A 14 2.98 3.00 -12.08
N ALA A 15 3.07 3.89 -13.06
CA ALA A 15 3.72 3.60 -14.34
C ALA A 15 5.23 3.91 -14.42
N VAL A 16 5.88 4.49 -13.41
CA VAL A 16 7.30 4.85 -13.55
C VAL A 16 8.08 4.55 -12.27
N VAL A 17 8.83 3.45 -12.25
CA VAL A 17 9.95 3.29 -11.32
C VAL A 17 11.13 2.67 -12.07
N GLY A 18 12.14 3.52 -12.34
CA GLY A 18 13.45 3.11 -12.80
C GLY A 18 14.33 2.58 -11.66
N ASN A 19 15.32 1.78 -12.07
CA ASN A 19 16.40 1.13 -11.33
C ASN A 19 16.58 1.54 -9.85
N LEU A 20 16.20 0.65 -8.93
CA LEU A 20 16.36 0.81 -7.49
C LEU A 20 17.45 -0.12 -6.94
N PRO A 21 18.25 0.33 -5.95
CA PRO A 21 19.29 -0.49 -5.31
C PRO A 21 18.67 -1.67 -4.54
N ALA A 22 19.45 -2.75 -4.37
CA ALA A 22 19.04 -3.95 -3.64
C ALA A 22 18.54 -3.60 -2.23
N PHE A 23 17.22 -3.72 -2.03
CA PHE A 23 16.61 -3.49 -0.73
C PHE A 23 16.95 -4.63 0.24
N ALA A 24 17.04 -4.32 1.53
CA ALA A 24 17.14 -5.32 2.59
C ALA A 24 15.96 -6.31 2.51
N ALA A 25 16.20 -7.56 2.94
CA ALA A 25 15.20 -8.63 2.95
C ALA A 25 13.85 -8.19 3.54
N PHE A 26 12.77 -8.78 3.03
CA PHE A 26 11.41 -8.49 3.52
C PHE A 26 11.30 -8.47 5.05
N SER A 27 10.61 -7.46 5.57
CA SER A 27 10.35 -7.18 6.98
C SER A 27 8.85 -6.96 7.16
N GLU A 28 8.21 -7.94 7.79
CA GLU A 28 6.77 -7.92 8.07
C GLU A 28 6.37 -6.69 8.91
N ALA A 29 7.13 -6.37 9.95
CA ALA A 29 6.87 -5.23 10.82
C ALA A 29 6.91 -3.88 10.07
N LYS A 30 7.91 -3.69 9.18
CA LYS A 30 8.00 -2.48 8.37
C LYS A 30 6.83 -2.38 7.38
N PHE A 31 6.50 -3.49 6.73
CA PHE A 31 5.41 -3.54 5.77
C PHE A 31 4.04 -3.28 6.42
N GLU A 32 3.76 -3.91 7.56
CA GLU A 32 2.53 -3.70 8.31
C GLU A 32 2.44 -2.25 8.85
N SER A 33 3.54 -1.69 9.36
CA SER A 33 3.58 -0.28 9.81
C SER A 33 3.24 0.71 8.68
N LEU A 34 3.77 0.49 7.47
CA LEU A 34 3.43 1.32 6.30
C LEU A 34 1.93 1.21 5.95
N MET A 35 1.35 0.01 6.00
CA MET A 35 -0.09 -0.17 5.79
C MET A 35 -0.92 0.49 6.90
N GLN A 36 -0.54 0.36 8.17
CA GLN A 36 -1.23 1.01 9.29
C GLN A 36 -1.19 2.54 9.18
N ASN A 37 -0.07 3.11 8.74
CA ASN A 37 0.02 4.54 8.49
C ASN A 37 -0.91 4.99 7.35
N CYS A 38 -1.01 4.21 6.27
CA CYS A 38 -1.99 4.47 5.21
C CYS A 38 -3.43 4.45 5.75
N VAL A 39 -3.77 3.45 6.60
CA VAL A 39 -5.09 3.34 7.24
C VAL A 39 -5.39 4.57 8.11
N LYS A 40 -4.42 5.01 8.92
CA LYS A 40 -4.56 6.18 9.80
C LYS A 40 -5.01 7.41 9.01
N TYR A 41 -4.31 7.70 7.90
CA TYR A 41 -4.62 8.88 7.10
C TYR A 41 -5.91 8.72 6.29
N LEU A 42 -6.15 7.55 5.68
CA LEU A 42 -7.41 7.29 4.98
C LEU A 42 -8.62 7.38 5.89
N SER A 43 -8.51 6.94 7.14
CA SER A 43 -9.62 7.03 8.10
C SER A 43 -10.04 8.48 8.34
N ILE A 44 -9.10 9.43 8.27
CA ILE A 44 -9.38 10.86 8.39
C ILE A 44 -9.98 11.42 7.11
N LEU A 45 -9.45 11.01 5.95
CA LEU A 45 -9.96 11.42 4.64
C LEU A 45 -11.38 10.89 4.35
N GLU A 46 -11.71 9.71 4.87
CA GLU A 46 -13.03 9.10 4.77
C GLU A 46 -14.02 9.64 5.82
N GLY A 47 -13.55 10.44 6.78
CA GLY A 47 -14.37 11.00 7.86
C GLY A 47 -14.72 10.00 8.96
N ASN A 48 -14.03 8.87 9.02
CA ASN A 48 -14.22 7.82 10.03
C ASN A 48 -13.53 8.17 11.36
N SER A 49 -12.64 9.17 11.38
CA SER A 49 -11.91 9.64 12.56
C SER A 49 -11.38 11.05 12.29
N SER A 50 -11.46 11.99 13.25
CA SER A 50 -10.92 13.34 13.05
C SER A 50 -9.59 13.58 13.77
N ASN A 51 -9.31 12.90 14.89
CA ASN A 51 -8.09 12.95 15.71
C ASN A 51 -7.40 14.34 15.84
N GLY A 52 -8.11 15.45 15.62
CA GLY A 52 -7.53 16.79 15.50
C GLY A 52 -6.69 17.07 14.23
N MET A 53 -6.62 16.17 13.25
CA MET A 53 -5.84 16.33 12.02
C MET A 53 -6.69 16.96 10.91
N SER A 54 -6.14 17.96 10.20
CA SER A 54 -6.80 18.54 9.04
C SER A 54 -6.81 17.58 7.85
N GLN A 55 -7.74 17.80 6.91
CA GLN A 55 -7.81 16.97 5.70
C GLN A 55 -6.55 17.13 4.86
N GLU A 56 -5.98 18.33 4.78
CA GLU A 56 -4.75 18.61 4.03
C GLU A 56 -3.56 17.80 4.56
N LEU A 57 -3.37 17.79 5.89
CA LEU A 57 -2.31 17.00 6.52
C LEU A 57 -2.53 15.49 6.36
N ALA A 58 -3.80 15.06 6.36
CA ALA A 58 -4.13 13.66 6.09
C ALA A 58 -3.84 13.27 4.64
N TYR A 59 -4.08 14.15 3.66
CA TYR A 59 -3.72 13.91 2.27
C TYR A 59 -2.20 13.81 2.08
N GLU A 60 -1.44 14.76 2.60
CA GLU A 60 0.03 14.74 2.50
C GLU A 60 0.63 13.50 3.18
N GLY A 61 0.15 13.19 4.38
CA GLY A 61 0.55 12.00 5.11
C GLY A 61 0.23 10.70 4.36
N PHE A 62 -0.97 10.61 3.76
CA PHE A 62 -1.35 9.48 2.95
C PHE A 62 -0.45 9.33 1.73
N GLU A 63 -0.25 10.40 0.95
CA GLU A 63 0.58 10.38 -0.26
C GLU A 63 2.01 9.93 0.03
N LYS A 64 2.62 10.48 1.09
CA LYS A 64 3.96 10.11 1.51
C LYS A 64 4.04 8.63 1.88
N THR A 65 3.14 8.17 2.73
CA THR A 65 3.17 6.79 3.25
C THR A 65 2.78 5.75 2.21
N SER A 66 1.85 6.05 1.31
CA SER A 66 1.52 5.19 0.18
C SER A 66 2.68 5.08 -0.81
N THR A 67 3.41 6.18 -1.02
CA THR A 67 4.62 6.18 -1.88
C THR A 67 5.72 5.32 -1.26
N GLU A 68 5.95 5.43 0.05
CA GLU A 68 6.92 4.59 0.75
C GLU A 68 6.53 3.11 0.71
N LEU A 69 5.26 2.78 0.89
CA LEU A 69 4.72 1.44 0.75
C LEU A 69 4.95 0.88 -0.67
N GLN A 70 4.68 1.67 -1.71
CA GLN A 70 4.91 1.26 -3.09
C GLN A 70 6.40 1.04 -3.36
N LYS A 71 7.29 1.96 -2.93
CA LYS A 71 8.74 1.80 -3.05
C LYS A 71 9.22 0.53 -2.35
N TYR A 72 8.67 0.23 -1.17
CA TYR A 72 8.99 -0.98 -0.43
C TYR A 72 8.63 -2.25 -1.22
N ILE A 73 7.43 -2.30 -1.80
CA ILE A 73 6.97 -3.44 -2.62
C ILE A 73 7.81 -3.55 -3.90
N SER A 74 8.07 -2.45 -4.60
CA SER A 74 8.90 -2.43 -5.81
C SER A 74 10.34 -2.87 -5.54
N GLY A 75 10.82 -2.70 -4.31
CA GLY A 75 12.14 -3.15 -3.87
C GLY A 75 12.26 -4.66 -3.65
N LEU A 76 11.15 -5.39 -3.53
CA LEU A 76 11.17 -6.84 -3.31
C LEU A 76 11.72 -7.54 -4.55
N GLY A 77 12.71 -8.41 -4.35
CA GLY A 77 13.49 -9.01 -5.44
C GLY A 77 13.17 -10.48 -5.71
N THR A 78 12.53 -11.19 -4.77
CA THR A 78 12.36 -12.63 -4.85
C THR A 78 10.90 -13.09 -4.71
N LYS A 79 10.57 -14.23 -5.31
CA LYS A 79 9.24 -14.88 -5.13
C LYS A 79 8.90 -15.15 -3.67
N LYS A 80 9.90 -15.50 -2.85
CA LYS A 80 9.72 -15.73 -1.41
C LYS A 80 9.32 -14.46 -0.67
N GLU A 81 9.96 -13.33 -0.97
CA GLU A 81 9.61 -12.03 -0.38
C GLU A 81 8.21 -11.58 -0.78
N LEU A 82 7.86 -11.75 -2.06
CA LEU A 82 6.53 -11.41 -2.57
C LEU A 82 5.44 -12.29 -1.93
N ALA A 83 5.68 -13.59 -1.77
CA ALA A 83 4.78 -14.50 -1.06
C ALA A 83 4.58 -14.09 0.41
N SER A 84 5.66 -13.71 1.11
CA SER A 84 5.58 -13.20 2.49
C SER A 84 4.80 -11.89 2.56
N ALA A 85 5.09 -10.92 1.69
CA ALA A 85 4.35 -9.66 1.62
C ALA A 85 2.85 -9.89 1.35
N ARG A 86 2.53 -10.82 0.43
CA ARG A 86 1.15 -11.22 0.13
C ARG A 86 0.46 -11.83 1.35
N LYS A 87 1.13 -12.74 2.06
CA LYS A 87 0.60 -13.32 3.30
C LYS A 87 0.30 -12.22 4.32
N THR A 88 1.23 -11.31 4.57
CA THR A 88 1.03 -10.20 5.52
C THR A 88 -0.12 -9.28 5.09
N ALA A 89 -0.25 -8.94 3.80
CA ALA A 89 -1.37 -8.14 3.31
C ALA A 89 -2.72 -8.86 3.50
N ASN A 90 -2.78 -10.17 3.22
CA ASN A 90 -3.98 -10.96 3.47
C ASN A 90 -4.34 -11.05 4.96
N ASP A 91 -3.35 -11.29 5.82
CA ASP A 91 -3.55 -11.33 7.28
C ASP A 91 -3.99 -9.95 7.80
N PHE A 92 -3.47 -8.86 7.23
CA PHE A 92 -3.90 -7.49 7.50
C PHE A 92 -5.38 -7.26 7.14
N ILE A 93 -5.83 -7.75 5.98
CA ILE A 93 -7.25 -7.70 5.58
C ILE A 93 -8.11 -8.52 6.55
N LYS A 94 -7.66 -9.71 6.97
CA LYS A 94 -8.42 -10.54 7.91
C LYS A 94 -8.60 -9.87 9.28
N LYS A 95 -7.59 -9.13 9.76
CA LYS A 95 -7.66 -8.36 11.01
C LYS A 95 -8.74 -7.25 10.97
N ALA A 96 -9.16 -6.80 9.79
CA ALA A 96 -10.17 -5.75 9.62
C ALA A 96 -11.59 -6.15 10.10
N GLY A 97 -11.90 -7.46 10.13
CA GLY A 97 -13.29 -7.91 10.26
C GLY A 97 -14.19 -7.39 9.12
N HIS A 98 -15.51 -7.48 9.29
CA HIS A 98 -16.47 -7.04 8.25
C HIS A 98 -16.67 -5.51 8.19
N GLU A 99 -16.29 -4.77 9.24
CA GLU A 99 -16.66 -3.35 9.39
C GLU A 99 -15.51 -2.37 9.12
N ALA A 100 -14.24 -2.79 9.16
CA ALA A 100 -13.11 -1.89 8.91
C ALA A 100 -12.76 -1.79 7.41
N ILE A 101 -13.68 -1.20 6.64
CA ILE A 101 -13.58 -0.99 5.18
C ILE A 101 -12.25 -0.33 4.79
N THR A 102 -11.78 0.66 5.56
CA THR A 102 -10.52 1.36 5.32
C THR A 102 -9.30 0.44 5.40
N ILE A 103 -9.28 -0.48 6.39
CA ILE A 103 -8.20 -1.47 6.54
C ILE A 103 -8.19 -2.43 5.35
N ALA A 104 -9.36 -2.93 4.97
CA ALA A 104 -9.51 -3.82 3.82
C ALA A 104 -9.07 -3.13 2.50
N ASN A 105 -9.37 -1.84 2.32
CA ASN A 105 -8.95 -1.07 1.16
C ASN A 105 -7.43 -0.96 1.05
N VAL A 106 -6.74 -0.63 2.15
CA VAL A 106 -5.27 -0.56 2.16
C VAL A 106 -4.65 -1.94 1.87
N GLY A 107 -5.16 -3.00 2.49
CA GLY A 107 -4.66 -4.36 2.22
C GLY A 107 -4.83 -4.75 0.74
N LYS A 108 -5.97 -4.41 0.11
CA LYS A 108 -6.20 -4.65 -1.32
C LYS A 108 -5.29 -3.81 -2.21
N MET A 109 -5.01 -2.56 -1.84
CA MET A 109 -4.02 -1.72 -2.54
C MET A 109 -2.65 -2.38 -2.52
N SER A 110 -2.21 -2.90 -1.37
CA SER A 110 -0.95 -3.62 -1.22
C SER A 110 -0.90 -4.88 -2.09
N LEU A 111 -1.97 -5.69 -2.09
CA LEU A 111 -2.06 -6.90 -2.94
C LEU A 111 -1.91 -6.56 -4.43
N LYS A 112 -2.59 -5.51 -4.89
CA LYS A 112 -2.48 -5.08 -6.29
C LYS A 112 -1.07 -4.66 -6.68
N ALA A 113 -0.37 -3.94 -5.81
CA ALA A 113 1.02 -3.55 -6.04
C ALA A 113 1.96 -4.77 -6.06
N ILE A 114 1.70 -5.78 -5.21
CA ILE A 114 2.44 -7.05 -5.22
C ILE A 114 2.21 -7.80 -6.53
N ASP A 115 0.96 -7.90 -7.02
CA ASP A 115 0.64 -8.54 -8.31
C ASP A 115 1.38 -7.85 -9.47
N GLN A 116 1.49 -6.52 -9.44
CA GLN A 116 2.23 -5.76 -10.44
C GLN A 116 3.73 -6.06 -10.39
N ARG A 117 4.28 -6.17 -9.18
CA ARG A 117 5.71 -6.48 -8.99
C ARG A 117 6.05 -7.92 -9.39
N GLU A 118 5.19 -8.88 -9.07
CA GLU A 118 5.31 -10.27 -9.54
C GLU A 118 5.38 -10.33 -11.06
N LYS A 119 4.42 -9.69 -11.76
CA LYS A 119 4.43 -9.61 -13.23
C LYS A 119 5.68 -8.95 -13.79
N PHE A 120 6.19 -7.90 -13.14
CA PHE A 120 7.44 -7.28 -13.56
C PHE A 120 8.61 -8.26 -13.48
N LEU A 121 8.75 -8.99 -12.37
CA LEU A 121 9.84 -9.96 -12.21
C LEU A 121 9.69 -11.17 -13.15
N GLU A 122 8.48 -11.56 -13.51
CA GLU A 122 8.26 -12.61 -14.51
C GLU A 122 8.74 -12.21 -15.92
N ILE A 123 8.66 -10.92 -16.26
CA ILE A 123 9.04 -10.40 -17.59
C ILE A 123 10.51 -9.95 -17.63
N HIS A 124 11.01 -9.40 -16.52
CA HIS A 124 12.30 -8.69 -16.47
C HIS A 124 13.31 -9.25 -15.45
N GLY A 125 12.92 -10.24 -14.63
CA GLY A 125 13.82 -10.89 -13.68
C GLY A 125 14.45 -12.13 -14.31
N GLU A 126 15.78 -12.20 -14.30
CA GLU A 126 16.55 -13.43 -14.55
C GLU A 126 16.43 -14.42 -13.39
#